data_AF-A0A6H9YIW9-F1
#
_entry.id   AF-A0A6H9YIW9-F1
#
_cell.length_a   1.000
_cell.length_b   1.000
_cell.length_c   1.000
_cell.angle_alpha   90.00
_cell.angle_beta   90.00
_cell.angle_gamma   90.00
#
_symmetry.space_group_name_H-M   'P 1'
#
loop_
_entity.id
_entity.type
_entity.pdbx_description
1 polymer ?
#
loop_
_entity_poly.entity_id
_entity_poly.type
_entity_poly.pdbx_seq_one_letter_code
_entity_poly.pdbx_strand_id
1 'polypeptide(L)'
;MVGEGRIAAEILVSSEFREGEERAVASAFAQLGVEPRVRVVPVRRGPGDLQWLVLAALPLHAFLSGIGTTLAGEATRGLKGLVGKAVGGRRGAAGEAPVLVLQDPVTRLQIALEADLPDEAYAALVSTDLSSLGKGTIRYDRHRGVWRSEGS
;
A
#
# COMPACT_ATOMS: atom_id res chain seq x y z
N MET A 1 18.95 23.30 -7.70
CA MET A 1 17.93 22.43 -8.33
C MET A 1 18.31 21.00 -8.01
N VAL A 2 17.76 20.44 -6.95
CA VAL A 2 17.94 19.02 -6.62
C VAL A 2 16.88 18.29 -7.43
N GLY A 3 17.29 17.41 -8.35
CA GLY A 3 16.35 16.47 -8.94
C GLY A 3 15.90 15.54 -7.83
N GLU A 4 14.71 15.77 -7.27
CA GLU A 4 14.08 14.84 -6.34
C GLU A 4 13.84 13.54 -7.11
N GLY A 5 14.72 12.57 -6.89
CA GLY A 5 14.66 11.27 -7.53
C GLY A 5 13.34 10.61 -7.15
N ARG A 6 12.46 10.41 -8.13
CA ARG A 6 11.22 9.67 -7.93
C ARG A 6 11.53 8.27 -7.42
N ILE A 7 10.70 7.77 -6.52
CA ILE A 7 10.87 6.44 -5.94
C ILE A 7 10.40 5.41 -6.97
N ALA A 8 11.30 4.57 -7.49
CA ALA A 8 10.88 3.49 -8.37
C ALA A 8 10.03 2.47 -7.61
N ALA A 9 8.88 2.09 -8.19
CA ALA A 9 8.02 1.05 -7.64
C ALA A 9 7.60 0.05 -8.71
N GLU A 10 7.64 -1.25 -8.38
CA GLU A 10 6.97 -2.27 -9.18
C GLU A 10 5.55 -2.46 -8.63
N ILE A 11 4.55 -2.24 -9.47
CA ILE A 11 3.14 -2.38 -9.09
C ILE A 11 2.58 -3.61 -9.80
N LEU A 12 2.25 -4.63 -9.02
CA LEU A 12 1.54 -5.80 -9.49
C LEU A 12 0.04 -5.58 -9.26
N VAL A 13 -0.73 -5.66 -10.33
CA VAL A 13 -2.19 -5.63 -10.26
C VAL A 13 -2.74 -7.00 -10.62
N SER A 14 -3.74 -7.44 -9.87
CA SER A 14 -4.48 -8.67 -10.19
C SER A 14 -5.09 -8.57 -11.59
N SER A 15 -5.14 -9.69 -12.31
CA SER A 15 -5.85 -9.82 -13.59
C SER A 15 -7.36 -9.55 -13.51
N GLU A 16 -7.90 -9.35 -12.30
CA GLU A 16 -9.29 -8.95 -12.07
C GLU A 16 -9.54 -7.45 -12.33
N PHE A 17 -8.48 -6.67 -12.57
CA PHE A 17 -8.59 -5.29 -13.04
C PHE A 17 -9.22 -5.22 -14.43
N ARG A 18 -10.13 -4.26 -14.63
CA ARG A 18 -10.62 -3.91 -15.97
C ARG A 18 -9.56 -3.12 -16.72
N GLU A 19 -9.62 -3.18 -18.04
CA GLU A 19 -8.76 -2.40 -18.92
C GLU A 19 -8.82 -0.90 -18.59
N GLY A 20 -7.67 -0.28 -18.33
CA GLY A 20 -7.54 1.14 -17.99
C GLY A 20 -7.56 1.43 -16.48
N GLU A 21 -8.00 0.50 -15.63
CA GLU A 21 -7.93 0.67 -14.18
C GLU A 21 -6.49 0.64 -13.66
N GLU A 22 -5.59 -0.06 -14.35
CA GLU A 22 -4.16 -0.10 -14.04
C GLU A 22 -3.50 1.29 -14.18
N ARG A 23 -3.97 2.10 -15.14
CA ARG A 23 -3.48 3.47 -15.35
C ARG A 23 -3.91 4.40 -14.23
N ALA A 24 -5.12 4.21 -13.70
CA ALA A 24 -5.60 4.99 -12.56
C ALA A 24 -4.77 4.73 -11.31
N VAL A 25 -4.41 3.46 -11.07
CA VAL A 25 -3.50 3.08 -9.97
C VAL A 25 -2.09 3.65 -10.20
N ALA A 26 -1.54 3.50 -11.40
CA ALA A 26 -0.24 4.10 -11.74
C ALA A 26 -0.23 5.61 -11.48
N SER A 27 -1.27 6.31 -11.93
CA SER A 27 -1.40 7.76 -11.75
C SER A 27 -1.49 8.15 -10.28
N ALA A 28 -2.19 7.37 -9.45
CA ALA A 28 -2.28 7.60 -8.01
C ALA A 28 -0.92 7.49 -7.32
N PHE A 29 -0.09 6.49 -7.68
CA PHE A 29 1.29 6.39 -7.19
C PHE A 29 2.16 7.53 -7.70
N ALA A 30 2.04 7.90 -8.98
CA ALA A 30 2.81 8.99 -9.56
C ALA A 30 2.53 10.35 -8.91
N GLN A 31 1.29 10.60 -8.48
CA GLN A 31 0.91 11.80 -7.71
C GLN A 31 1.59 11.88 -6.33
N LEU A 32 2.09 10.75 -5.82
CA LEU A 32 2.82 10.65 -4.55
C LEU A 32 4.35 10.59 -4.76
N GLY A 33 4.85 11.03 -5.92
CA GLY A 33 6.29 11.08 -6.20
C GLY A 33 6.93 9.73 -6.53
N VAL A 34 6.12 8.71 -6.82
CA VAL A 34 6.58 7.37 -7.23
C VAL A 34 6.70 7.30 -8.74
N GLU A 35 7.68 6.56 -9.25
CA GLU A 35 7.78 6.16 -10.65
C GLU A 35 7.27 4.71 -10.80
N PRO A 36 5.98 4.53 -11.16
CA PRO A 36 5.35 3.22 -11.20
C PRO A 36 5.72 2.43 -12.45
N ARG A 37 6.07 1.15 -12.28
CA ARG A 37 6.14 0.15 -13.34
C ARG A 37 5.05 -0.89 -13.10
N VAL A 38 3.95 -0.78 -13.84
CA VAL A 38 2.77 -1.64 -13.63
C VAL A 38 2.87 -2.92 -14.43
N ARG A 39 2.52 -4.04 -13.80
CA ARG A 39 2.42 -5.36 -14.41
C ARG A 39 1.13 -6.02 -13.95
N VAL A 40 0.39 -6.56 -14.91
CA VAL A 40 -0.77 -7.42 -14.61
C VAL A 40 -0.25 -8.82 -14.34
N VAL A 41 -0.72 -9.43 -13.24
CA VAL A 41 -0.34 -10.79 -12.86
C VAL A 41 -1.56 -11.64 -12.54
N PRO A 42 -1.51 -12.97 -12.75
CA PRO A 42 -2.59 -13.85 -12.36
C PRO A 42 -2.89 -13.74 -10.87
N VAL A 43 -4.17 -13.86 -10.50
CA VAL A 43 -4.61 -13.93 -9.10
C VAL A 43 -3.83 -15.02 -8.38
N ARG A 44 -3.11 -14.65 -7.31
CA ARG A 44 -2.45 -15.61 -6.42
C ARG A 44 -3.49 -16.13 -5.43
N ARG A 45 -3.93 -17.38 -5.61
CA ARG A 45 -4.81 -18.09 -4.66
C ARG A 45 -3.98 -19.15 -3.94
N GLY A 46 -3.73 -18.94 -2.66
CA GLY A 46 -2.95 -19.86 -1.82
C GLY A 46 -3.47 -19.86 -0.38
N PRO A 47 -3.53 -21.00 0.31
CA PRO A 47 -3.81 -21.04 1.75
C PRO A 47 -2.72 -20.28 2.50
N GLY A 48 -3.08 -19.19 3.17
CA GLY A 48 -2.15 -18.33 3.91
C GLY A 48 -1.53 -17.17 3.11
N ASP A 49 -1.85 -17.04 1.83
CA ASP A 49 -1.47 -15.86 1.04
C ASP A 49 -2.50 -14.75 1.23
N LEU A 50 -2.03 -13.53 1.53
CA LEU A 50 -2.88 -12.34 1.45
C LEU A 50 -3.54 -12.27 0.06
N GLN A 51 -4.87 -12.29 0.02
CA GLN A 51 -5.63 -12.03 -1.20
C GLN A 51 -5.59 -10.52 -1.51
N TRP A 52 -4.46 -10.08 -2.07
CA TRP A 52 -4.26 -8.70 -2.47
C TRP A 52 -4.78 -8.46 -3.88
N LEU A 53 -5.30 -7.26 -4.10
CA LEU A 53 -5.71 -6.82 -5.43
C LEU A 53 -4.59 -6.01 -6.10
N VAL A 54 -3.82 -5.29 -5.28
CA VAL A 54 -2.64 -4.52 -5.71
C VAL A 54 -1.50 -4.80 -4.75
N LEU A 55 -0.30 -5.07 -5.30
CA LEU A 55 0.94 -5.11 -4.55
C LEU A 55 1.90 -4.07 -5.13
N ALA A 56 2.42 -3.19 -4.29
CA ALA A 56 3.41 -2.19 -4.67
C ALA A 56 4.74 -2.47 -3.95
N ALA A 57 5.75 -2.89 -4.69
CA ALA A 57 7.08 -3.14 -4.18
C ALA A 57 7.96 -1.89 -4.34
N LEU A 58 8.33 -1.27 -3.22
CA LEU A 58 9.06 0.00 -3.18
C LEU A 58 9.74 0.22 -1.81
N PRO A 59 10.82 1.01 -1.72
CA PRO A 59 11.47 1.32 -0.44
C PRO A 59 10.49 2.04 0.51
N LEU A 60 9.94 1.31 1.49
CA LEU A 60 8.79 1.80 2.27
C LEU A 60 9.16 3.01 3.12
N HIS A 61 10.35 2.99 3.71
CA HIS A 61 10.83 4.10 4.53
C HIS A 61 10.95 5.40 3.72
N ALA A 62 11.56 5.34 2.53
CA ALA A 62 11.68 6.50 1.66
C ALA A 62 10.30 7.01 1.19
N PHE A 63 9.37 6.10 0.90
CA PHE A 63 8.02 6.44 0.45
C PHE A 63 7.18 7.11 1.53
N LEU A 64 7.10 6.51 2.72
CA LEU A 64 6.35 7.11 3.82
C LEU A 64 6.98 8.44 4.27
N SER A 65 8.31 8.52 4.29
CA SER A 65 9.01 9.77 4.62
C SER A 65 8.79 10.85 3.56
N GLY A 66 8.86 10.50 2.28
CA GLY A 66 8.63 11.44 1.16
C GLY A 66 7.18 11.93 1.08
N ILE A 67 6.21 11.12 1.50
CA ILE A 67 4.82 11.58 1.66
C ILE A 67 4.71 12.52 2.87
N GLY A 68 5.40 12.21 3.99
CA GLY A 68 5.38 12.98 5.24
C GLY A 68 5.97 14.40 5.15
N THR A 69 6.92 14.64 4.25
CA THR A 69 7.55 15.96 4.05
C THR A 69 6.61 17.00 3.40
N THR A 70 5.46 16.58 2.88
CA THR A 70 4.49 17.43 2.16
C THR A 70 3.42 18.07 3.08
N LEU A 71 3.69 18.18 4.39
CA LEU A 71 2.77 18.45 5.52
C LEU A 71 2.03 17.19 6.00
N ALA A 72 2.11 16.92 7.30
CA ALA A 72 1.56 15.72 7.96
C ALA A 72 0.05 15.49 7.73
N GLY A 73 -0.71 16.54 7.39
CA GLY A 73 -2.13 16.44 7.02
C GLY A 73 -2.38 15.99 5.57
N GLU A 74 -1.49 16.36 4.63
CA GLU A 74 -1.57 15.93 3.23
C GLU A 74 -1.08 14.49 3.08
N ALA A 75 -0.15 14.05 3.93
CA ALA A 75 0.40 12.71 3.91
C ALA A 75 -0.68 11.62 4.12
N THR A 76 -1.43 11.75 5.22
CA THR A 76 -2.55 10.87 5.56
C THR A 76 -3.61 10.87 4.47
N ARG A 77 -3.96 12.05 3.94
CA ARG A 77 -4.96 12.20 2.87
C ARG A 77 -4.50 11.59 1.55
N GLY A 78 -3.24 11.78 1.19
CA GLY A 78 -2.63 11.22 -0.01
C GLY A 78 -2.60 9.70 0.03
N LEU A 79 -2.18 9.12 1.16
CA LEU A 79 -2.16 7.67 1.34
C LEU A 79 -3.58 7.08 1.33
N LYS A 80 -4.53 7.69 2.05
CA LYS A 80 -5.94 7.28 2.02
C LYS A 80 -6.54 7.37 0.61
N GLY A 81 -6.24 8.46 -0.10
CA GLY A 81 -6.67 8.65 -1.49
C GLY A 81 -6.08 7.61 -2.45
N LEU A 82 -4.81 7.23 -2.26
CA LEU A 82 -4.18 6.14 -2.99
C LEU A 82 -4.91 4.82 -2.74
N VAL A 83 -5.13 4.46 -1.48
CA VAL A 83 -5.81 3.20 -1.12
C VAL A 83 -7.25 3.20 -1.68
N GLY A 84 -7.97 4.31 -1.55
CA GLY A 84 -9.31 4.45 -2.12
C GLY A 84 -9.33 4.27 -3.65
N LYS A 85 -8.34 4.78 -4.39
CA LYS A 85 -8.23 4.56 -5.84
C LYS A 85 -7.77 3.15 -6.19
N ALA A 86 -6.91 2.56 -5.38
CA ALA A 86 -6.31 1.24 -5.62
C ALA A 86 -7.25 0.08 -5.27
N VAL A 87 -8.12 0.24 -4.27
CA VAL A 87 -8.99 -0.86 -3.80
C VAL A 87 -10.41 -0.42 -3.41
N GLY A 88 -10.70 0.88 -3.37
CA GLY A 88 -12.02 1.38 -3.00
C GLY A 88 -13.12 1.00 -4.01
N GLY A 89 -14.26 0.54 -3.49
CA GLY A 89 -15.41 0.12 -4.30
C GLY A 89 -15.22 -1.22 -5.03
N ARG A 90 -14.12 -1.92 -4.79
CA ARG A 90 -13.83 -3.22 -5.40
C ARG A 90 -14.25 -4.33 -4.44
N ARG A 91 -14.56 -5.50 -5.00
CA ARG A 91 -14.90 -6.71 -4.24
C ARG A 91 -13.83 -7.74 -4.54
N GLY A 92 -13.15 -8.25 -3.51
CA GLY A 92 -12.17 -9.30 -3.68
C GLY A 92 -12.82 -10.60 -4.15
N ALA A 93 -11.99 -11.49 -4.71
CA ALA A 93 -12.41 -12.87 -4.95
C ALA A 93 -12.91 -13.49 -3.63
N ALA A 94 -14.01 -14.24 -3.68
CA ALA A 94 -14.62 -14.91 -2.53
C ALA A 94 -15.21 -14.01 -1.42
N GLY A 95 -15.40 -12.70 -1.68
CA GLY A 95 -16.10 -11.81 -0.74
C GLY A 95 -15.21 -11.21 0.36
N GLU A 96 -13.90 -11.41 0.29
CA GLU A 96 -12.92 -10.71 1.12
C GLU A 96 -12.75 -9.25 0.65
N ALA A 97 -12.39 -8.38 1.60
CA ALA A 97 -12.11 -6.98 1.31
C ALA A 97 -10.80 -6.88 0.52
N PRO A 98 -10.78 -6.20 -0.64
CA PRO A 98 -9.55 -6.03 -1.41
C PRO A 98 -8.55 -5.19 -0.62
N VAL A 99 -7.29 -5.63 -0.60
CA VAL A 99 -6.19 -4.93 0.08
C VAL A 99 -5.15 -4.44 -0.92
N LEU A 100 -4.62 -3.24 -0.65
CA LEU A 100 -3.36 -2.76 -1.22
C LEU A 100 -2.24 -3.22 -0.30
N VAL A 101 -1.29 -3.99 -0.83
CA VAL A 101 -0.09 -4.39 -0.09
C VAL A 101 1.07 -3.50 -0.51
N LEU A 102 1.65 -2.77 0.43
CA LEU A 102 2.94 -2.13 0.22
C LEU A 102 4.03 -3.08 0.72
N GLN A 103 5.00 -3.43 -0.14
CA GLN A 103 6.08 -4.33 0.21
C GLN A 103 7.42 -3.62 0.10
N ASP A 104 8.23 -3.71 1.16
CA ASP A 104 9.63 -3.32 1.08
C ASP A 104 10.44 -4.40 0.35
N PRO A 105 11.13 -4.08 -0.76
CA PRO A 105 11.88 -5.08 -1.53
C PRO A 105 13.10 -5.60 -0.77
N VAL A 106 13.64 -4.84 0.20
CA VAL A 106 14.83 -5.18 0.96
C VAL A 106 14.45 -6.00 2.20
N THR A 107 13.56 -5.48 3.05
CA THR A 107 13.21 -6.14 4.32
C THR A 107 12.15 -7.22 4.15
N ARG A 108 11.42 -7.21 3.03
CA ARG A 108 10.23 -8.03 2.77
C ARG A 108 9.09 -7.76 3.75
N LEU A 109 9.13 -6.65 4.49
CA LEU A 109 7.99 -6.17 5.26
C LEU A 109 6.83 -5.88 4.30
N GLN A 110 5.65 -6.37 4.63
CA GLN A 110 4.42 -6.13 3.89
C GLN A 110 3.43 -5.39 4.78
N ILE A 111 2.80 -4.35 4.25
CA ILE A 111 1.78 -3.55 4.94
C ILE A 111 0.49 -3.71 4.16
N ALA A 112 -0.50 -4.39 4.74
CA ALA A 112 -1.80 -4.55 4.10
C ALA A 112 -2.73 -3.39 4.47
N LEU A 113 -3.19 -2.67 3.46
CA LEU A 113 -4.05 -1.50 3.56
C LEU A 113 -5.44 -1.84 3.01
N GLU A 114 -6.43 -1.85 3.90
CA GLU A 114 -7.85 -1.99 3.54
C GLU A 114 -8.43 -0.63 3.15
N ALA A 115 -9.46 -0.64 2.29
CA ALA A 115 -10.11 0.59 1.81
C ALA A 115 -10.89 1.34 2.90
N ASP A 116 -11.35 0.63 3.93
CA ASP A 116 -12.20 1.13 5.00
C ASP A 116 -11.44 1.33 6.32
N LEU A 117 -10.11 1.44 6.25
CA LEU A 117 -9.31 1.81 7.42
C LEU A 117 -9.70 3.21 7.91
N PRO A 118 -9.74 3.42 9.24
CA PRO A 118 -10.07 4.72 9.80
C PRO A 118 -8.88 5.68 9.66
N ASP A 119 -9.12 6.99 9.77
CA ASP A 119 -8.11 8.03 9.52
C ASP A 119 -6.90 7.92 10.47
N GLU A 120 -7.14 7.52 11.71
CA GLU A 120 -6.10 7.26 12.70
C GLU A 120 -5.16 6.13 12.29
N ALA A 121 -5.60 5.16 11.49
CA ALA A 121 -4.74 4.07 11.01
C ALA A 121 -3.66 4.61 10.06
N TYR A 122 -4.07 5.49 9.13
CA TYR A 122 -3.16 6.14 8.19
C TYR A 122 -2.22 7.12 8.92
N ALA A 123 -2.73 7.90 9.87
CA ALA A 123 -1.91 8.81 10.68
C ALA A 123 -0.88 8.05 11.53
N ALA A 124 -1.29 6.95 12.15
CA ALA A 124 -0.40 6.06 12.89
C ALA A 124 0.67 5.47 11.97
N LEU A 125 0.30 5.03 10.76
CA LEU A 125 1.25 4.43 9.82
C LEU A 125 2.36 5.38 9.40
N VAL A 126 2.00 6.62 9.04
CA VAL A 126 2.96 7.66 8.64
C VAL A 126 3.90 8.01 9.80
N SER A 127 3.42 7.89 11.04
CA SER A 127 4.17 8.18 12.26
C SER A 127 4.91 6.96 12.83
N THR A 128 4.74 5.77 12.24
CA THR A 128 5.31 4.52 12.76
C THR A 128 6.76 4.37 12.30
N ASP A 129 7.64 4.05 13.23
CA ASP A 129 8.98 3.57 12.90
C ASP A 129 8.91 2.14 12.36
N LEU A 130 8.89 2.01 11.03
CA LEU A 130 8.86 0.71 10.36
C LEU A 130 10.10 -0.16 10.64
N SER A 131 11.23 0.42 11.09
CA SER A 131 12.43 -0.36 11.41
C SER A 131 12.25 -1.24 12.66
N SER A 132 11.31 -0.87 13.53
CA SER A 132 10.90 -1.66 14.69
C SER A 132 10.00 -2.85 14.33
N LEU A 133 9.45 -2.86 13.11
CA LEU A 133 8.55 -3.90 12.64
C LEU A 133 9.36 -5.03 11.99
N GLY A 134 9.13 -6.26 12.45
CA GLY A 134 9.82 -7.45 11.94
C GLY A 134 9.45 -7.81 10.50
N LYS A 135 9.96 -8.95 10.02
CA LYS A 135 9.59 -9.48 8.70
C LYS A 135 8.13 -9.99 8.70
N GLY A 136 7.49 -9.94 7.54
CA GLY A 136 6.14 -10.49 7.33
C GLY A 136 5.10 -9.42 7.09
N THR A 137 3.83 -9.81 7.20
CA THR A 137 2.69 -8.92 6.98
C THR A 137 2.29 -8.24 8.26
N ILE A 138 2.13 -6.92 8.20
CA ILE A 138 1.46 -6.13 9.23
C ILE A 138 0.08 -5.66 8.76
N ARG A 139 -0.86 -5.63 9.70
CA ARG A 139 -2.22 -5.11 9.54
C ARG A 139 -2.54 -4.17 10.70
N TYR A 140 -3.49 -3.28 10.46
CA TYR A 140 -4.00 -2.42 11.52
C TYR A 140 -5.01 -3.19 12.39
N ASP A 141 -4.70 -3.32 13.68
CA ASP A 141 -5.63 -3.85 14.68
C ASP A 141 -6.59 -2.74 15.11
N ARG A 142 -7.83 -2.80 14.62
CA ARG A 142 -8.88 -1.81 14.93
C ARG A 142 -9.28 -1.79 16.40
N HIS A 143 -9.13 -2.90 17.13
CA HIS A 143 -9.48 -2.96 18.55
C HIS A 143 -8.42 -2.29 19.41
N ARG A 144 -7.16 -2.37 19.01
CA ARG A 144 -6.02 -1.82 19.77
C ARG A 144 -5.50 -0.50 19.22
N GLY A 145 -5.92 -0.11 18.03
CA GLY A 145 -5.50 1.12 17.37
C GLY A 145 -4.03 1.11 16.92
N VAL A 146 -3.43 -0.06 16.68
CA VAL A 146 -1.99 -0.21 16.39
C VAL A 146 -1.73 -1.16 15.23
N TRP A 147 -0.61 -0.95 14.52
CA TRP A 147 -0.11 -1.87 13.50
C TRP A 147 0.56 -3.10 14.13
N ARG A 148 0.19 -4.31 13.69
CA ARG A 148 0.75 -5.58 14.22
C ARG A 148 1.02 -6.58 13.11
N SER A 149 2.00 -7.45 13.33
CA SER A 149 2.27 -8.63 12.51
C SER A 149 1.13 -9.65 12.59
N GLU A 150 0.76 -10.27 11.46
CA GLU A 150 -0.02 -11.50 11.48
C GLU A 150 0.84 -12.63 12.07
N GLY A 151 0.36 -13.24 13.17
CA GLY A 151 1.01 -14.41 13.79
C GLY A 151 1.99 -14.13 14.93
N SER A 152 1.89 -13.00 15.64
CA SER A 152 2.57 -12.79 16.94
C SER A 152 1.64 -12.96 18.13
#